data_AF-A0AAW1IDC0-F1
#
_entry.id   AF-A0AAW1IDC0-F1
#
_cell.length_a   1.000
_cell.length_b   1.000
_cell.length_c   1.000
_cell.angle_alpha   90.00
_cell.angle_beta   90.00
_cell.angle_gamma   90.00
#
_symmetry.space_group_name_H-M   'P 1'
#
loop_
_entity.id
_entity.type
_entity.pdbx_description
1 polymer ?
#
loop_
_entity_poly.entity_id
_entity_poly.type
_entity_poly.pdbx_seq_one_letter_code
_entity_poly.pdbx_strand_id
1 'polypeptide(L)'
;MATIMKRQGANLTYLEQVRQHLARLPSIDPYTRTIIICGFPNVGKSSFINKITRADVEVQPYAFTTKSLYVGHTDYKYLRWQVIDTPGILDHSLEERNVIEMQAVTALAHLRACVLYIMDLSEQCGHTLDEQVKLFESIKPLFANKPLIIVANKTDIVKLDELDAERRAALKEIEEDGETPLLEMSTVTDVGVMEVKTMACEKLLSYRVDQKMRTKKVDGVLNRLHVAIPKPRDGKERPPCIPESILLKKQQAGEKRKRKLERDIELEEGDDYILNLKKHYVDIPEEERYDIIPEIWEGHNIADYIDPEIFDKLEELEKDEEIREETGMYVVPKIELDETMLEIKRLALQIRNKKAIMRDESRVNKQNKKPTMPRTTTAKGRERSVTKLRSQMEDLGVDMSGTDNAHFTKTRGRSRSAGPPVKRMRMDTSEGASQSRNRSVSRTPRNEQGVKDVAMRTKLSKIAHKAISNKVRKYGLKGEADRFIGTKKPKHLFAGKRGVGKTDRR
;
A
#
# COMPACT_ATOMS: atom_id res chain seq x y z
N MET A 1 24.77 -43.83 -10.96
CA MET A 1 24.88 -42.40 -10.57
C MET A 1 26.01 -42.13 -9.58
N ALA A 2 26.09 -42.81 -8.42
CA ALA A 2 27.10 -42.54 -7.39
C ALA A 2 28.56 -42.67 -7.86
N THR A 3 28.88 -43.66 -8.70
CA THR A 3 30.23 -43.85 -9.27
C THR A 3 30.67 -42.67 -10.14
N ILE A 4 29.73 -42.07 -10.88
CA ILE A 4 30.00 -40.88 -11.72
C ILE A 4 30.32 -39.68 -10.84
N MET A 5 29.55 -39.47 -9.75
CA MET A 5 29.81 -38.38 -8.80
C MET A 5 31.15 -38.54 -8.08
N LYS A 6 31.51 -39.76 -7.66
CA LYS A 6 32.82 -40.03 -7.05
C LYS A 6 33.97 -39.73 -8.02
N ARG A 7 33.83 -40.06 -9.31
CA ARG A 7 34.84 -39.73 -10.34
C ARG A 7 35.05 -38.22 -10.51
N GLN A 8 34.03 -37.41 -10.24
CA GLN A 8 34.10 -35.94 -10.34
C GLN A 8 34.48 -35.25 -9.02
N GLY A 9 34.83 -35.99 -7.97
CA GLY A 9 35.10 -35.43 -6.64
C GLY A 9 36.16 -34.32 -6.65
N ALA A 10 37.26 -34.50 -7.38
CA ALA A 10 38.33 -33.49 -7.49
C ALA A 10 37.84 -32.18 -8.13
N ASN A 11 37.02 -32.27 -9.18
CA ASN A 11 36.47 -31.10 -9.87
C ASN A 11 35.49 -30.33 -8.98
N LEU A 12 34.67 -31.03 -8.18
CA LEU A 12 33.75 -30.39 -7.23
C LEU A 12 34.51 -29.66 -6.11
N THR A 13 35.58 -30.26 -5.60
CA THR A 13 36.45 -29.61 -4.60
C THR A 13 37.12 -28.36 -5.18
N TYR A 14 37.63 -28.43 -6.41
CA TYR A 14 38.20 -27.27 -7.10
C TYR A 14 37.17 -26.16 -7.31
N LEU A 15 35.96 -26.51 -7.78
CA LEU A 15 34.88 -25.54 -7.97
C LEU A 15 34.46 -24.87 -6.66
N GLU A 16 34.45 -25.60 -5.54
CA GLU A 16 34.15 -25.01 -4.23
C GLU A 16 35.26 -24.04 -3.78
N GLN A 17 36.54 -24.37 -4.00
CA GLN A 17 37.65 -23.45 -3.73
C GLN A 17 37.53 -22.17 -4.58
N VAL A 18 37.25 -22.31 -5.88
CA VAL A 18 37.04 -21.18 -6.79
C VAL A 18 35.84 -20.35 -6.34
N ARG A 19 34.72 -20.98 -5.95
CA ARG A 19 33.53 -20.29 -5.44
C ARG A 19 33.84 -19.46 -4.20
N GLN A 20 34.58 -20.01 -3.24
CA GLN A 20 34.99 -19.30 -2.02
C GLN A 20 35.89 -18.11 -2.32
N HIS A 21 36.81 -18.24 -3.28
CA HIS A 21 37.69 -17.14 -3.70
C HIS A 21 36.92 -16.06 -4.48
N LEU A 22 36.09 -16.44 -5.46
CA LEU A 22 35.28 -15.51 -6.25
C LEU A 22 34.30 -14.72 -5.40
N ALA A 23 33.75 -15.31 -4.34
CA ALA A 23 32.84 -14.63 -3.43
C ALA A 23 33.49 -13.48 -2.65
N ARG A 24 34.82 -13.48 -2.50
CA ARG A 24 35.59 -12.43 -1.80
C ARG A 24 36.09 -11.33 -2.73
N LEU A 25 35.98 -11.50 -4.04
CA LEU A 25 36.46 -10.50 -4.98
C LEU A 25 35.63 -9.20 -4.85
N PRO A 26 36.28 -8.04 -4.89
CA PRO A 26 35.58 -6.77 -4.83
C PRO A 26 34.74 -6.57 -6.10
N SER A 27 33.59 -5.93 -5.94
CA SER A 27 32.76 -5.52 -7.07
C SER A 27 33.33 -4.26 -7.70
N ILE A 28 33.76 -4.35 -8.96
CA ILE A 28 34.30 -3.23 -9.74
C ILE A 28 33.41 -3.02 -10.95
N ASP A 29 33.00 -1.77 -11.19
CA ASP A 29 32.28 -1.42 -12.41
C ASP A 29 33.24 -0.73 -13.39
N PRO A 30 33.61 -1.39 -14.51
CA PRO A 30 34.60 -0.88 -15.45
C PRO A 30 34.17 0.39 -16.19
N TYR A 31 32.88 0.74 -16.15
CA TYR A 31 32.33 1.92 -16.79
C TYR A 31 32.13 3.09 -15.83
N THR A 32 32.30 2.90 -14.52
CA THR A 32 32.19 4.00 -13.55
C THR A 32 33.46 4.85 -13.51
N ARG A 33 33.49 5.87 -12.64
CA ARG A 33 34.63 6.77 -12.50
C ARG A 33 35.61 6.12 -11.55
N THR A 34 36.76 5.75 -12.09
CA THR A 34 37.76 4.98 -11.37
C THR A 34 39.07 5.76 -11.33
N ILE A 35 39.72 5.74 -10.18
CA ILE A 35 41.10 6.18 -10.00
C ILE A 35 41.89 4.91 -9.70
N ILE A 36 42.95 4.66 -10.45
CA ILE A 36 43.86 3.54 -10.21
C ILE A 36 45.16 4.09 -9.66
N ILE A 37 45.63 3.50 -8.58
CA ILE A 37 46.89 3.87 -7.94
C ILE A 37 47.91 2.80 -8.32
N CYS A 38 49.02 3.20 -8.94
CA CYS A 38 50.10 2.31 -9.34
C CYS A 38 51.47 2.89 -8.96
N GLY A 39 52.50 2.04 -8.93
CA GLY A 39 53.86 2.40 -8.52
C GLY A 39 54.58 1.23 -7.85
N PHE A 40 55.83 1.41 -7.48
CA PHE A 40 56.65 0.40 -6.80
C PHE A 40 56.03 -0.06 -5.46
N PRO A 41 56.37 -1.26 -4.94
CA PRO A 41 56.05 -1.64 -3.57
C PRO A 41 56.53 -0.58 -2.56
N ASN A 42 55.90 -0.47 -1.39
CA ASN A 42 56.32 0.40 -0.28
C ASN A 42 56.38 1.94 -0.54
N VAL A 43 55.92 2.42 -1.70
CA VAL A 43 55.82 3.88 -1.99
C VAL A 43 54.66 4.59 -1.28
N GLY A 44 53.76 3.84 -0.62
CA GLY A 44 52.62 4.40 0.15
C GLY A 44 51.26 4.42 -0.56
N LYS A 45 51.06 3.57 -1.58
CA LYS A 45 49.77 3.43 -2.30
C LYS A 45 48.59 3.06 -1.38
N SER A 46 48.78 2.03 -0.57
CA SER A 46 47.78 1.53 0.39
C SER A 46 47.51 2.53 1.52
N SER A 47 48.52 3.32 1.91
CA SER A 47 48.35 4.44 2.84
C SER A 47 47.48 5.55 2.24
N PHE A 48 47.70 5.89 0.96
CA PHE A 48 46.92 6.91 0.28
C PHE A 48 45.44 6.52 0.20
N ILE A 49 45.10 5.29 -0.22
CA ILE A 49 43.70 4.82 -0.28
C ILE A 49 43.00 4.89 1.09
N ASN A 50 43.67 4.52 2.18
CA ASN A 50 43.11 4.60 3.54
C ASN A 50 42.85 6.05 3.97
N LYS A 51 43.64 7.02 3.48
CA LYS A 51 43.44 8.45 3.77
C LYS A 51 42.28 9.05 2.97
N ILE A 52 42.10 8.63 1.72
CA ILE A 52 41.08 9.23 0.83
C ILE A 52 39.72 8.50 0.82
N THR A 53 39.68 7.27 1.34
CA THR A 53 38.48 6.42 1.39
C THR A 53 38.30 5.82 2.78
N ARG A 54 37.18 5.14 3.02
CA ARG A 54 36.95 4.34 4.24
C ARG A 54 37.38 2.88 4.08
N ALA A 55 38.21 2.57 3.08
CA ALA A 55 38.78 1.24 2.94
C ALA A 55 39.77 0.99 4.09
N ASP A 56 39.86 -0.27 4.53
CA ASP A 56 40.81 -0.71 5.54
C ASP A 56 41.79 -1.68 4.87
N VAL A 57 42.78 -1.11 4.19
CA VAL A 57 43.84 -1.86 3.51
C VAL A 57 45.03 -1.98 4.45
N GLU A 58 45.57 -3.19 4.60
CA GLU A 58 46.72 -3.42 5.45
C GLU A 58 47.98 -2.71 4.90
N VAL A 59 48.68 -1.98 5.76
CA VAL A 59 49.93 -1.27 5.42
C VAL A 59 51.05 -1.85 6.27
N GLN A 60 52.04 -2.43 5.60
CA GLN A 60 53.22 -3.02 6.24
C GLN A 60 54.49 -2.60 5.48
N PRO A 61 55.67 -2.58 6.13
CA PRO A 61 56.91 -2.10 5.52
C PRO A 61 57.56 -3.09 4.54
N TYR A 62 57.00 -4.29 4.36
CA TYR A 62 57.54 -5.32 3.48
C TYR A 62 56.75 -5.39 2.16
N ALA A 63 57.44 -5.67 1.05
CA ALA A 63 56.82 -5.77 -0.27
C ALA A 63 55.72 -6.85 -0.33
N PHE A 64 54.80 -6.70 -1.29
CA PHE A 64 53.66 -7.61 -1.51
C PHE A 64 52.67 -7.71 -0.33
N THR A 65 52.55 -6.65 0.48
CA THR A 65 51.46 -6.53 1.48
C THR A 65 50.09 -6.68 0.81
N THR A 66 49.89 -6.00 -0.32
CA THR A 66 48.68 -6.09 -1.14
C THR A 66 48.89 -7.09 -2.29
N LYS A 67 48.28 -8.27 -2.18
CA LYS A 67 48.34 -9.35 -3.19
C LYS A 67 47.16 -9.35 -4.17
N SER A 68 46.13 -8.56 -3.87
CA SER A 68 44.90 -8.43 -4.65
C SER A 68 44.54 -6.96 -4.84
N LEU A 69 43.70 -6.68 -5.84
CA LEU A 69 43.11 -5.35 -6.00
C LEU A 69 42.19 -5.04 -4.82
N TYR A 70 42.40 -3.89 -4.18
CA TYR A 70 41.48 -3.35 -3.17
C TYR A 70 40.70 -2.18 -3.76
N VAL A 71 39.44 -2.05 -3.35
CA VAL A 71 38.55 -0.99 -3.84
C VAL A 71 38.04 -0.17 -2.66
N GLY A 72 38.33 1.12 -2.71
CA GLY A 72 37.78 2.13 -1.82
C GLY A 72 36.76 2.99 -2.56
N HIS A 73 35.75 3.46 -1.84
CA HIS A 73 34.78 4.42 -2.38
C HIS A 73 35.00 5.79 -1.75
N THR A 74 34.95 6.83 -2.59
CA THR A 74 35.03 8.21 -2.14
C THR A 74 34.01 9.04 -2.91
N ASP A 75 33.51 10.09 -2.29
CA ASP A 75 32.57 11.02 -2.91
C ASP A 75 33.29 12.34 -3.23
N TYR A 76 33.04 12.89 -4.43
CA TYR A 76 33.57 14.17 -4.89
C TYR A 76 32.62 14.82 -5.91
N LYS A 77 32.35 16.12 -5.76
CA LYS A 77 31.34 16.88 -6.55
C LYS A 77 29.99 16.15 -6.66
N TYR A 78 29.50 15.58 -5.55
CA TYR A 78 28.26 14.80 -5.47
C TYR A 78 28.23 13.52 -6.35
N LEU A 79 29.39 13.06 -6.80
CA LEU A 79 29.54 11.85 -7.59
C LEU A 79 30.30 10.79 -6.77
N ARG A 80 29.93 9.53 -6.96
CA ARG A 80 30.66 8.39 -6.39
C ARG A 80 31.82 7.98 -7.29
N TRP A 81 32.97 7.76 -6.66
CA TRP A 81 34.21 7.36 -7.28
C TRP A 81 34.68 6.03 -6.71
N GLN A 82 35.31 5.23 -7.56
CA GLN A 82 36.01 4.00 -7.18
C GLN A 82 37.50 4.31 -7.18
N VAL A 83 38.18 3.99 -6.09
CA VAL A 83 39.63 4.10 -5.96
C VAL A 83 40.14 2.68 -5.87
N ILE A 84 41.01 2.29 -6.78
CA ILE A 84 41.55 0.94 -6.86
C ILE A 84 43.02 1.01 -6.51
N ASP A 85 43.39 0.32 -5.44
CA ASP A 85 44.77 0.08 -5.07
C ASP A 85 45.25 -1.18 -5.78
N THR A 86 46.37 -1.06 -6.51
CA THR A 86 46.98 -2.21 -7.18
C THR A 86 48.14 -2.76 -6.35
N PRO A 87 48.40 -4.07 -6.43
CA PRO A 87 49.70 -4.61 -6.03
C PRO A 87 50.85 -3.81 -6.66
N GLY A 88 51.99 -3.73 -5.97
CA GLY A 88 53.18 -3.10 -6.52
C GLY A 88 53.59 -3.75 -7.84
N ILE A 89 53.86 -2.92 -8.85
CA ILE A 89 54.36 -3.39 -10.15
C ILE A 89 55.87 -3.32 -10.10
N LEU A 90 56.54 -4.38 -10.53
CA LEU A 90 57.98 -4.45 -10.72
C LEU A 90 58.32 -4.40 -12.22
N ASP A 91 59.54 -3.97 -12.52
CA ASP A 91 60.03 -3.80 -13.90
C ASP A 91 60.48 -5.13 -14.52
N HIS A 92 59.55 -6.09 -14.58
CA HIS A 92 59.73 -7.33 -15.33
C HIS A 92 59.04 -7.23 -16.69
N SER A 93 59.58 -7.96 -17.67
CA SER A 93 58.94 -8.10 -18.99
C SER A 93 57.52 -8.67 -18.82
N LEU A 94 56.57 -8.27 -19.67
CA LEU A 94 55.16 -8.67 -19.52
C LEU A 94 54.97 -10.20 -19.47
N GLU A 95 55.85 -10.96 -20.11
CA GLU A 95 55.81 -12.43 -20.18
C GLU A 95 56.31 -13.10 -18.89
N GLU A 96 57.14 -12.40 -18.11
CA GLU A 96 57.76 -12.91 -16.87
C GLU A 96 57.03 -12.43 -15.61
N ARG A 97 55.94 -11.66 -15.76
CA ARG A 97 55.19 -11.11 -14.62
C ARG A 97 54.42 -12.18 -13.87
N ASN A 98 54.42 -12.05 -12.55
CA ASN A 98 53.67 -12.93 -11.66
C ASN A 98 52.15 -12.73 -11.82
N VAL A 99 51.36 -13.72 -11.40
CA VAL A 99 49.88 -13.63 -11.41
C VAL A 99 49.36 -12.39 -10.67
N ILE A 100 50.03 -11.99 -9.59
CA ILE A 100 49.70 -10.79 -8.80
C ILE A 100 49.93 -9.51 -9.61
N GLU A 101 51.07 -9.39 -10.28
CA GLU A 101 51.41 -8.24 -11.13
C GLU A 101 50.49 -8.18 -12.37
N MET A 102 50.15 -9.34 -12.92
CA MET A 102 49.20 -9.44 -14.03
C MET A 102 47.81 -8.93 -13.66
N GLN A 103 47.38 -9.01 -12.38
CA GLN A 103 46.13 -8.37 -11.94
C GLN A 103 46.21 -6.84 -12.05
N ALA A 104 47.34 -6.25 -11.67
CA ALA A 104 47.55 -4.81 -11.80
C ALA A 104 47.57 -4.37 -13.27
N VAL A 105 48.26 -5.12 -14.14
CA VAL A 105 48.28 -4.88 -15.59
C VAL A 105 46.87 -5.01 -16.20
N THR A 106 46.11 -6.03 -15.79
CA THR A 106 44.74 -6.25 -16.26
C THR A 106 43.82 -5.09 -15.87
N ALA A 107 43.92 -4.61 -14.63
CA ALA A 107 43.18 -3.43 -14.17
C ALA A 107 43.58 -2.18 -14.97
N LEU A 108 44.89 -1.96 -15.13
CA LEU A 108 45.43 -0.84 -15.90
C LEU A 108 45.09 -0.90 -17.37
N ALA A 109 44.89 -2.07 -17.98
CA ALA A 109 44.52 -2.18 -19.39
C ALA A 109 43.02 -1.93 -19.60
N HIS A 110 42.16 -2.62 -18.85
CA HIS A 110 40.72 -2.69 -19.15
C HIS A 110 39.87 -1.59 -18.53
N LEU A 111 40.33 -0.95 -17.45
CA LEU A 111 39.53 0.07 -16.76
C LEU A 111 39.71 1.45 -17.40
N ARG A 112 38.60 2.17 -17.56
CA ARG A 112 38.60 3.58 -18.00
C ARG A 112 38.76 4.49 -16.79
N ALA A 113 40.01 4.66 -16.36
CA ALA A 113 40.36 5.33 -15.11
C ALA A 113 41.30 6.52 -15.31
N CYS A 114 41.43 7.34 -14.27
CA CYS A 114 42.61 8.18 -14.07
C CYS A 114 43.69 7.33 -13.42
N VAL A 115 44.91 7.40 -13.94
CA VAL A 115 46.05 6.69 -13.37
C VAL A 115 46.85 7.66 -12.49
N LEU A 116 47.05 7.28 -11.23
CA LEU A 116 47.96 7.93 -10.29
C LEU A 116 49.22 7.09 -10.19
N TYR A 117 50.33 7.58 -10.71
CA TYR A 117 51.64 6.96 -10.54
C TYR A 117 52.32 7.56 -9.31
N ILE A 118 52.45 6.77 -8.24
CA ILE A 118 53.07 7.21 -6.98
C ILE A 118 54.55 6.84 -6.98
N MET A 119 55.39 7.85 -6.76
CA MET A 119 56.83 7.77 -6.58
C MET A 119 57.20 8.09 -5.13
N ASP A 120 58.35 7.60 -4.69
CA ASP A 120 58.95 7.90 -3.40
C ASP A 120 60.28 8.63 -3.61
N LEU A 121 60.32 9.93 -3.25
CA LEU A 121 61.52 10.77 -3.37
C LEU A 121 62.62 10.40 -2.37
N SER A 122 62.26 9.70 -1.28
CA SER A 122 63.19 9.36 -0.21
C SER A 122 63.99 8.08 -0.47
N GLU A 123 63.64 7.31 -1.51
CA GLU A 123 64.20 6.00 -1.86
C GLU A 123 64.04 4.92 -0.76
N GLN A 124 63.29 5.21 0.31
CA GLN A 124 62.99 4.26 1.39
C GLN A 124 62.13 3.07 0.95
N CYS A 125 61.53 3.13 -0.24
CA CYS A 125 60.84 2.00 -0.86
C CYS A 125 61.79 0.87 -1.28
N GLY A 126 63.11 1.07 -1.24
CA GLY A 126 64.13 0.09 -1.62
C GLY A 126 64.52 0.12 -3.10
N HIS A 127 64.10 1.16 -3.83
CA HIS A 127 64.38 1.38 -5.24
C HIS A 127 64.83 2.82 -5.47
N THR A 128 65.80 3.01 -6.36
CA THR A 128 66.32 4.34 -6.72
C THR A 128 65.30 5.13 -7.52
N LEU A 129 65.45 6.46 -7.55
CA LEU A 129 64.59 7.31 -8.40
C LEU A 129 64.68 6.94 -9.88
N ASP A 130 65.86 6.57 -10.39
CA ASP A 130 66.04 6.16 -11.79
C ASP A 130 65.27 4.87 -12.13
N GLU A 131 65.22 3.91 -11.20
CA GLU A 131 64.40 2.70 -11.36
C GLU A 131 62.90 3.02 -11.39
N GLN A 132 62.47 3.97 -10.56
CA GLN A 132 61.10 4.48 -10.55
C GLN A 132 60.72 5.11 -11.89
N VAL A 133 61.58 5.96 -12.45
CA VAL A 133 61.37 6.57 -13.78
C VAL A 133 61.36 5.53 -14.89
N LYS A 134 62.30 4.58 -14.89
CA LYS A 134 62.34 3.48 -15.89
C LYS A 134 61.08 2.63 -15.88
N LEU A 135 60.56 2.28 -14.68
CA LEU A 135 59.30 1.57 -14.57
C LEU A 135 58.16 2.40 -15.15
N PHE A 136 58.11 3.69 -14.86
CA PHE A 136 57.09 4.59 -15.40
C PHE A 136 57.10 4.60 -16.93
N GLU A 137 58.27 4.71 -17.55
CA GLU A 137 58.44 4.63 -19.00
C GLU A 137 58.00 3.29 -19.58
N SER A 138 58.35 2.18 -18.91
CA SER A 138 58.01 0.83 -19.37
C SER A 138 56.50 0.58 -19.35
N ILE A 139 55.77 1.18 -18.42
CA ILE A 139 54.31 1.07 -18.32
C ILE A 139 53.55 2.22 -19.01
N LYS A 140 54.22 3.31 -19.42
CA LYS A 140 53.61 4.46 -20.14
C LYS A 140 52.71 4.04 -21.32
N PRO A 141 53.06 3.02 -22.14
CA PRO A 141 52.19 2.55 -23.23
C PRO A 141 50.81 2.04 -22.76
N LEU A 142 50.70 1.52 -21.53
CA LEU A 142 49.43 1.03 -20.97
C LEU A 142 48.46 2.17 -20.61
N PHE A 143 48.96 3.40 -20.53
CA PHE A 143 48.18 4.58 -20.15
C PHE A 143 47.57 5.31 -21.35
N ALA A 144 47.70 4.77 -22.56
CA ALA A 144 47.12 5.37 -23.76
C ALA A 144 45.61 5.64 -23.58
N ASN A 145 45.19 6.87 -23.91
CA ASN A 145 43.82 7.37 -23.74
C ASN A 145 43.32 7.42 -22.29
N LYS A 146 44.22 7.55 -21.30
CA LYS A 146 43.88 7.68 -19.88
C LYS A 146 44.56 8.93 -19.30
N PRO A 147 43.83 9.75 -18.53
CA PRO A 147 44.47 10.86 -17.82
C PRO A 147 45.44 10.30 -16.79
N LEU A 148 46.67 10.82 -16.82
CA LEU A 148 47.79 10.41 -15.98
C LEU A 148 48.24 11.57 -15.10
N ILE A 149 48.63 11.24 -13.87
CA ILE A 149 49.15 12.16 -12.85
C ILE A 149 50.27 11.45 -12.13
N ILE A 150 51.37 12.15 -11.91
CA ILE A 150 52.51 11.64 -11.18
C ILE A 150 52.53 12.30 -9.82
N VAL A 151 52.76 11.51 -8.79
CA VAL A 151 52.62 11.94 -7.40
C VAL A 151 53.88 11.54 -6.63
N ALA A 152 54.63 12.53 -6.19
CA ALA A 152 55.76 12.36 -5.28
C ALA A 152 55.25 12.24 -3.84
N ASN A 153 55.38 11.05 -3.25
CA ASN A 153 55.01 10.78 -1.86
C ASN A 153 56.23 10.87 -0.92
N LYS A 154 55.95 10.92 0.39
CA LYS A 154 56.93 11.05 1.49
C LYS A 154 57.70 12.37 1.49
N THR A 155 57.04 13.45 1.06
CA THR A 155 57.63 14.80 1.06
C THR A 155 57.87 15.39 2.46
N ASP A 156 57.41 14.70 3.51
CA ASP A 156 57.79 14.97 4.89
C ASP A 156 59.27 14.66 5.19
N ILE A 157 59.90 13.79 4.40
CA ILE A 157 61.30 13.38 4.55
C ILE A 157 62.19 14.16 3.59
N VAL A 158 61.82 14.17 2.30
CA VAL A 158 62.57 14.86 1.24
C VAL A 158 61.58 15.62 0.36
N LYS A 159 61.71 16.95 0.31
CA LYS A 159 60.92 17.80 -0.59
C LYS A 159 61.54 17.86 -1.98
N LEU A 160 60.73 18.19 -2.99
CA LEU A 160 61.22 18.28 -4.37
C LEU A 160 62.30 19.37 -4.54
N ASP A 161 62.18 20.48 -3.81
CA ASP A 161 63.15 21.57 -3.85
C ASP A 161 64.50 21.24 -3.22
N GLU A 162 64.55 20.22 -2.36
CA GLU A 162 65.75 19.78 -1.61
C GLU A 162 66.51 18.65 -2.32
N LEU A 163 66.05 18.22 -3.50
CA LEU A 163 66.69 17.15 -4.28
C LEU A 163 68.01 17.62 -4.91
N ASP A 164 69.00 16.72 -4.90
CA ASP A 164 70.27 16.90 -5.59
C ASP A 164 70.07 17.11 -7.11
N ALA A 165 70.99 17.84 -7.74
CA ALA A 165 70.90 18.19 -9.16
C ALA A 165 70.81 16.96 -10.10
N GLU A 166 71.43 15.84 -9.72
CA GLU A 166 71.39 14.57 -10.46
C GLU A 166 69.99 13.91 -10.39
N ARG A 167 69.44 13.78 -9.18
CA ARG A 167 68.10 13.22 -8.96
C ARG A 167 67.01 14.07 -9.58
N ARG A 168 67.17 15.39 -9.54
CA ARG A 168 66.28 16.32 -10.22
C ARG A 168 66.35 16.18 -11.73
N ALA A 169 67.52 15.82 -12.30
CA ALA A 169 67.66 15.58 -13.73
C ALA A 169 66.81 14.39 -14.22
N ALA A 170 66.70 13.32 -13.42
CA ALA A 170 65.83 12.19 -13.75
C ALA A 170 64.33 12.57 -13.79
N LEU A 171 63.92 13.57 -13.01
CA LEU A 171 62.54 14.08 -13.00
C LEU A 171 62.29 15.14 -14.08
N LYS A 172 63.34 15.78 -14.64
CA LYS A 172 63.17 16.83 -15.65
C LYS A 172 62.42 16.36 -16.88
N GLU A 173 62.69 15.15 -17.36
CA GLU A 173 61.97 14.60 -18.53
C GLU A 173 60.47 14.45 -18.27
N ILE A 174 60.10 14.16 -17.02
CA ILE A 174 58.71 14.08 -16.56
C ILE A 174 58.10 15.47 -16.35
N GLU A 175 58.86 16.41 -15.79
CA GLU A 175 58.41 17.79 -15.58
C GLU A 175 58.23 18.56 -16.90
N GLU A 176 59.07 18.28 -17.89
CA GLU A 176 58.98 18.85 -19.25
C GLU A 176 57.80 18.28 -20.04
N ASP A 177 57.30 17.09 -19.70
CA ASP A 177 56.06 16.53 -20.23
C ASP A 177 54.86 17.28 -19.62
N GLY A 178 54.57 18.46 -20.20
CA GLY A 178 53.51 19.38 -19.72
C GLY A 178 52.10 18.77 -19.73
N GLU A 179 51.90 17.58 -20.28
CA GLU A 179 50.63 16.84 -20.21
C GLU A 179 50.45 16.11 -18.87
N THR A 180 51.53 15.82 -18.14
CA THR A 180 51.53 15.06 -16.87
C THR A 180 51.97 15.92 -15.68
N PRO A 181 51.02 16.44 -14.87
CA PRO A 181 51.37 17.20 -13.68
C PRO A 181 52.03 16.31 -12.62
N LEU A 182 53.13 16.80 -12.06
CA LEU A 182 53.81 16.27 -10.88
C LEU A 182 53.28 16.99 -9.64
N LEU A 183 52.75 16.23 -8.67
CA LEU A 183 52.24 16.75 -7.41
C LEU A 183 52.98 16.15 -6.21
N GLU A 184 53.19 16.96 -5.18
CA GLU A 184 53.73 16.49 -3.91
C GLU A 184 52.62 16.08 -2.94
N MET A 185 52.85 15.00 -2.19
CA MET A 185 52.01 14.63 -1.06
C MET A 185 52.80 13.94 0.05
N SER A 186 52.22 13.95 1.25
CA SER A 186 52.69 13.13 2.37
C SER A 186 51.49 12.50 3.07
N THR A 187 51.48 11.17 3.14
CA THR A 187 50.46 10.41 3.87
C THR A 187 50.65 10.45 5.39
N VAL A 188 51.78 10.97 5.88
CA VAL A 188 52.08 11.11 7.31
C VAL A 188 51.53 12.44 7.83
N THR A 189 51.80 13.53 7.11
CA THR A 189 51.38 14.89 7.48
C THR A 189 50.02 15.28 6.91
N ASP A 190 49.45 14.47 6.01
CA ASP A 190 48.21 14.71 5.27
C ASP A 190 48.24 15.92 4.32
N VAL A 191 49.43 16.48 4.06
CA VAL A 191 49.64 17.57 3.10
C VAL A 191 49.55 17.02 1.67
N GLY A 192 48.87 17.74 0.78
CA GLY A 192 48.74 17.41 -0.65
C GLY A 192 47.79 16.25 -1.00
N VAL A 193 47.41 15.40 -0.04
CA VAL A 193 46.57 14.21 -0.28
C VAL A 193 45.21 14.57 -0.92
N MET A 194 44.54 15.60 -0.40
CA MET A 194 43.25 16.05 -0.93
C MET A 194 43.37 16.79 -2.26
N GLU A 195 44.50 17.45 -2.51
CA GLU A 195 44.78 18.15 -3.77
C GLU A 195 44.98 17.14 -4.91
N VAL A 196 45.77 16.09 -4.67
CA VAL A 196 45.94 14.96 -5.60
C VAL A 196 44.59 14.33 -5.92
N LYS A 197 43.76 14.05 -4.90
CA LYS A 197 42.40 13.52 -5.12
C LYS A 197 41.58 14.46 -6.01
N THR A 198 41.57 15.75 -5.70
CA THR A 198 40.77 16.78 -6.39
C THR A 198 41.18 16.87 -7.86
N MET A 199 42.48 16.97 -8.12
CA MET A 199 43.02 17.09 -9.47
C MET A 199 42.80 15.81 -10.30
N ALA A 200 42.98 14.62 -9.71
CA ALA A 200 42.64 13.35 -10.35
C ALA A 200 41.16 13.25 -10.74
N CYS A 201 40.27 13.70 -9.87
CA CYS A 201 38.85 13.72 -10.16
C CYS A 201 38.53 14.72 -11.28
N GLU A 202 39.13 15.92 -11.25
CA GLU A 202 38.88 16.94 -12.27
C GLU A 202 39.40 16.55 -13.64
N LYS A 203 40.61 16.01 -13.73
CA LYS A 203 41.21 15.55 -14.99
C LYS A 203 40.43 14.40 -15.61
N LEU A 204 39.90 13.48 -14.80
CA LEU A 204 39.01 12.43 -15.32
C LEU A 204 37.65 13.01 -15.74
N LEU A 205 37.10 13.98 -15.01
CA LEU A 205 35.83 14.59 -15.36
C LEU A 205 35.92 15.35 -16.69
N SER A 206 36.95 16.17 -16.91
CA SER A 206 37.16 16.88 -18.17
C SER A 206 37.24 15.89 -19.33
N TYR A 207 38.12 14.89 -19.22
CA TYR A 207 38.27 13.85 -20.24
C TYR A 207 36.95 13.13 -20.55
N ARG A 208 36.17 12.78 -19.53
CA ARG A 208 34.88 12.08 -19.73
C ARG A 208 33.78 12.98 -20.26
N VAL A 209 33.78 14.27 -19.92
CA VAL A 209 32.84 15.25 -20.48
C VAL A 209 33.13 15.43 -21.96
N ASP A 210 34.39 15.56 -22.37
CA ASP A 210 34.78 15.67 -23.78
C ASP A 210 34.35 14.44 -24.59
N GLN A 211 34.58 13.25 -24.05
CA GLN A 211 34.10 11.99 -24.66
C GLN A 211 32.58 11.95 -24.77
N LYS A 212 31.85 12.49 -23.78
CA LYS A 212 30.38 12.58 -23.86
C LYS A 212 29.92 13.63 -24.87
N MET A 213 30.57 14.79 -24.96
CA MET A 213 30.25 15.85 -25.92
C MET A 213 30.40 15.37 -27.37
N ARG A 214 31.37 14.48 -27.64
CA ARG A 214 31.50 13.81 -28.95
C ARG A 214 30.31 12.91 -29.30
N THR A 215 29.47 12.52 -28.32
CA THR A 215 28.29 11.68 -28.53
C THR A 215 27.01 12.50 -28.56
N LYS A 216 26.02 12.07 -29.37
CA LYS A 216 24.67 12.67 -29.42
C LYS A 216 23.83 12.48 -28.15
N LYS A 217 24.39 11.86 -27.09
CA LYS A 217 23.66 11.62 -25.82
C LYS A 217 23.47 12.90 -25.01
N VAL A 218 24.24 13.95 -25.30
CA VAL A 218 24.16 15.24 -24.59
C VAL A 218 22.82 15.92 -24.85
N ASP A 219 22.28 15.82 -26.06
CA ASP A 219 21.03 16.47 -26.46
C ASP A 219 19.84 16.06 -25.58
N GLY A 220 19.79 14.79 -25.16
CA GLY A 220 18.75 14.30 -24.24
C GLY A 220 18.85 14.85 -22.81
N VAL A 221 19.99 15.44 -22.44
CA VAL A 221 20.25 16.00 -21.09
C VAL A 221 20.21 17.52 -21.08
N LEU A 222 20.25 18.19 -22.24
CA LEU A 222 20.25 19.66 -22.34
C LEU A 222 19.10 20.33 -21.57
N ASN A 223 17.91 19.71 -21.57
CA ASN A 223 16.75 20.21 -20.82
C ASN A 223 16.99 20.29 -19.29
N ARG A 224 17.90 19.48 -18.74
CA ARG A 224 18.28 19.50 -17.31
C ARG A 224 19.38 20.50 -17.00
N LEU A 225 20.21 20.82 -18.00
CA LEU A 225 21.31 21.79 -17.87
C LEU A 225 20.81 23.22 -18.08
N HIS A 226 19.76 23.40 -18.87
CA HIS A 226 19.17 24.69 -19.15
C HIS A 226 18.42 25.25 -17.93
N VAL A 227 18.97 26.31 -17.33
CA VAL A 227 18.30 27.08 -16.28
C VAL A 227 17.39 28.12 -16.94
N ALA A 228 16.09 28.04 -16.65
CA ALA A 228 15.12 28.98 -17.20
C ALA A 228 15.28 30.37 -16.55
N ILE A 229 15.58 31.38 -17.38
CA ILE A 229 15.65 32.78 -16.94
C ILE A 229 14.25 33.40 -17.12
N PRO A 230 13.60 33.84 -16.03
CA PRO A 230 12.26 34.41 -16.13
C PRO A 230 12.31 35.74 -16.90
N LYS A 231 11.48 35.89 -17.93
CA LYS A 231 11.29 37.17 -18.60
C LYS A 231 10.43 38.09 -17.73
N PRO A 232 10.79 39.37 -17.57
CA PRO A 232 9.95 40.31 -16.83
C PRO A 232 8.59 40.44 -17.54
N ARG A 233 7.51 40.17 -16.81
CA ARG A 233 6.13 40.20 -17.34
C ARG A 233 5.32 41.38 -16.77
N ASP A 234 5.32 41.51 -15.45
CA ASP A 234 4.56 42.52 -14.71
C ASP A 234 5.55 43.37 -13.88
N GLY A 235 5.28 44.66 -13.69
CA GLY A 235 6.06 45.54 -12.79
C GLY A 235 5.80 45.30 -11.29
N LYS A 236 5.33 44.11 -10.91
CA LYS A 236 5.03 43.76 -9.51
C LYS A 236 6.21 43.00 -8.91
N GLU A 237 6.78 43.53 -7.84
CA GLU A 237 7.83 42.87 -7.07
C GLU A 237 7.26 41.67 -6.29
N ARG A 238 8.00 40.56 -6.28
CA ARG A 238 7.66 39.33 -5.56
C ARG A 238 8.83 38.89 -4.68
N PRO A 239 9.11 39.60 -3.58
CA PRO A 239 10.23 39.26 -2.71
C PRO A 239 9.97 37.94 -1.95
N PRO A 240 11.02 37.21 -1.54
CA PRO A 240 10.86 36.05 -0.68
C PRO A 240 10.36 36.48 0.71
N CYS A 241 9.22 35.94 1.16
CA CYS A 241 8.67 36.20 2.49
C CYS A 241 9.35 35.30 3.53
N ILE A 242 10.44 35.79 4.13
CA ILE A 242 11.16 35.10 5.20
C ILE A 242 10.84 35.82 6.53
N PRO A 243 10.17 35.16 7.49
CA PRO A 243 9.85 35.77 8.78
C PRO A 243 11.09 36.22 9.55
N GLU A 244 10.99 37.35 10.25
CA GLU A 244 12.08 37.94 11.04
C GLU A 244 12.59 37.00 12.14
N SER A 245 11.70 36.20 12.73
CA SER A 245 12.05 35.20 13.75
C SER A 245 13.07 34.16 13.27
N ILE A 246 13.05 33.81 11.97
CA ILE A 246 14.01 32.88 11.36
C ILE A 246 15.34 33.58 11.09
N LEU A 247 15.29 34.84 10.66
CA LEU A 247 16.49 35.65 10.41
C LEU A 247 17.28 35.88 11.70
N LEU A 248 16.59 36.23 12.80
CA LEU A 248 17.20 36.37 14.13
C LEU A 248 17.83 35.04 14.61
N LYS A 249 17.14 33.91 14.41
CA LYS A 249 17.68 32.57 14.73
C LYS A 249 18.93 32.22 13.92
N LYS A 250 19.04 32.69 12.68
CA LYS A 250 20.22 32.48 11.84
C LYS A 250 21.42 33.30 12.35
N GLN A 251 21.18 34.50 12.88
CA GLN A 251 22.22 35.36 13.46
C GLN A 251 22.72 34.84 14.83
N GLN A 252 21.83 34.29 15.66
CA GLN A 252 22.14 33.75 16.98
C GLN A 252 22.77 32.34 16.98
N ALA A 253 23.29 31.86 15.85
CA ALA A 253 23.69 30.47 15.64
C ALA A 253 24.84 29.94 16.55
N GLY A 254 25.40 30.77 17.45
CA GLY A 254 26.54 30.45 18.31
C GLY A 254 26.22 29.65 19.58
N GLU A 255 25.03 29.77 20.18
CA GLU A 255 24.69 29.04 21.41
C GLU A 255 23.27 28.49 21.35
N LYS A 256 23.12 27.23 20.96
CA LYS A 256 21.83 26.54 21.02
C LYS A 256 21.75 25.72 22.30
N ARG A 257 20.92 26.16 23.25
CA ARG A 257 20.31 25.22 24.21
C ARG A 257 19.51 24.21 23.38
N LYS A 258 19.83 22.92 23.49
CA LYS A 258 19.07 21.86 22.81
C LYS A 258 17.64 21.89 23.35
N ARG A 259 16.69 22.39 22.55
CA ARG A 259 15.26 22.25 22.86
C ARG A 259 14.95 20.75 22.85
N LYS A 260 14.29 20.25 23.91
CA LYS A 260 13.74 18.89 23.90
C LYS A 260 12.78 18.75 22.72
N LEU A 261 13.08 17.81 21.83
CA LEU A 261 12.20 17.47 20.71
C LEU A 261 11.10 16.54 21.21
N GLU A 262 9.99 16.46 20.49
CA GLU A 262 8.90 15.55 20.84
C GLU A 262 9.36 14.09 20.87
N ARG A 263 10.31 13.71 20.00
CA ARG A 263 10.96 12.39 20.01
C ARG A 263 11.75 12.12 21.30
N ASP A 264 12.34 13.14 21.89
CA ASP A 264 13.06 12.97 23.16
C ASP A 264 12.07 12.72 24.30
N ILE A 265 10.91 13.38 24.27
CA ILE A 265 9.82 13.18 25.23
C ILE A 265 9.20 11.79 25.07
N GLU A 266 8.96 11.35 23.84
CA GLU A 266 8.49 10.00 23.52
C GLU A 266 9.44 8.92 24.08
N LEU A 267 10.76 9.11 23.94
CA LEU A 267 11.76 8.19 24.48
C LEU A 267 11.85 8.22 26.02
N GLU A 268 11.56 9.36 26.65
CA GLU A 268 11.55 9.51 28.12
C GLU A 268 10.30 8.84 28.74
N GLU A 269 9.13 8.99 28.11
CA GLU A 269 7.85 8.47 28.61
C GLU A 269 7.60 7.01 28.19
N GLY A 270 8.20 6.54 27.09
CA GLY A 270 8.13 5.14 26.66
C GLY A 270 6.70 4.69 26.38
N ASP A 271 6.25 3.63 27.07
CA ASP A 271 4.91 3.04 26.88
C ASP A 271 3.79 3.95 27.42
N ASP A 272 4.09 4.87 28.33
CA ASP A 272 3.12 5.81 28.91
C ASP A 272 2.90 7.04 28.01
N TYR A 273 3.68 7.18 26.94
CA TYR A 273 3.58 8.32 26.02
C TYR A 273 2.26 8.32 25.24
N ILE A 274 1.50 9.42 25.36
CA ILE A 274 0.32 9.69 24.55
C ILE A 274 0.47 11.05 23.88
N LEU A 275 0.57 11.06 22.54
CA LEU A 275 0.67 12.29 21.75
C LEU A 275 -0.59 13.15 21.90
N ASN A 276 -0.47 14.26 22.63
CA ASN A 276 -1.56 15.21 22.84
C ASN A 276 -1.51 16.36 21.82
N LEU A 277 -2.39 16.30 20.81
CA LEU A 277 -2.48 17.32 19.76
C LEU A 277 -2.96 18.69 20.27
N LYS A 278 -3.78 18.71 21.33
CA LYS A 278 -4.40 19.93 21.88
C LYS A 278 -3.38 20.82 22.61
N LYS A 279 -2.24 20.27 23.05
CA LYS A 279 -1.16 20.99 23.76
C LYS A 279 -0.58 22.17 22.95
N HIS A 280 -0.69 22.13 21.62
CA HIS A 280 -0.10 23.14 20.73
C HIS A 280 -1.09 24.21 20.24
N TYR A 281 -2.34 24.18 20.70
CA TYR A 281 -3.31 25.23 20.37
C TYR A 281 -3.00 26.48 21.21
N VAL A 282 -2.40 27.49 20.59
CA VAL A 282 -1.95 28.73 21.27
C VAL A 282 -3.07 29.78 21.31
N ASP A 283 -4.01 29.72 20.38
CA ASP A 283 -5.07 30.72 20.23
C ASP A 283 -6.20 30.56 21.27
N ILE A 284 -6.26 29.41 21.95
CA ILE A 284 -7.31 29.06 22.92
C ILE A 284 -6.73 29.17 24.36
N PRO A 285 -7.49 29.73 25.32
CA PRO A 285 -7.12 29.73 26.74
C PRO A 285 -6.72 28.34 27.26
N GLU A 286 -5.82 28.29 28.25
CA GLU A 286 -5.31 27.00 28.77
C GLU A 286 -6.42 26.10 29.35
N GLU A 287 -7.45 26.72 29.92
CA GLU A 287 -8.56 26.05 30.60
C GLU A 287 -9.46 25.30 29.61
N GLU A 288 -9.78 25.95 28.49
CA GLU A 288 -10.70 25.44 27.47
C GLU A 288 -10.02 24.52 26.44
N ARG A 289 -8.68 24.52 26.39
CA ARG A 289 -7.90 23.75 25.41
C ARG A 289 -8.26 22.27 25.38
N TYR A 290 -8.62 21.71 26.53
CA TYR A 290 -8.91 20.28 26.68
C TYR A 290 -10.39 19.93 26.63
N ASP A 291 -11.27 20.93 26.50
CA ASP A 291 -12.71 20.71 26.44
C ASP A 291 -13.12 19.80 25.27
N ILE A 292 -14.19 19.05 25.51
CA ILE A 292 -14.75 18.12 24.54
C ILE A 292 -15.78 18.89 23.72
N ILE A 293 -15.49 19.10 22.45
CA ILE A 293 -16.42 19.72 21.51
C ILE A 293 -17.51 18.68 21.18
N PRO A 294 -18.78 18.92 21.50
CA PRO A 294 -19.86 18.02 21.10
C PRO A 294 -19.99 18.07 19.57
N GLU A 295 -19.96 16.90 18.93
CA GLU A 295 -20.01 16.81 17.47
C GLU A 295 -21.44 16.67 16.93
N ILE A 296 -22.31 15.95 17.65
CA ILE A 296 -23.64 15.54 17.17
C ILE A 296 -24.70 15.83 18.24
N TRP A 297 -25.81 16.41 17.82
CA TRP A 297 -27.01 16.63 18.63
C TRP A 297 -28.26 16.18 17.87
N GLU A 298 -29.02 15.23 18.44
CA GLU A 298 -30.31 14.76 17.89
C GLU A 298 -30.31 14.43 16.38
N GLY A 299 -29.21 13.84 15.89
CA GLY A 299 -29.04 13.46 14.48
C GLY A 299 -28.52 14.56 13.55
N HIS A 300 -28.22 15.74 14.09
CA HIS A 300 -27.60 16.87 13.38
C HIS A 300 -26.16 17.07 13.86
N ASN A 301 -25.27 17.53 12.98
CA ASN A 301 -23.90 17.87 13.39
C ASN A 301 -23.88 19.30 13.91
N ILE A 302 -23.20 19.53 15.04
CA ILE A 302 -23.10 20.86 15.64
C ILE A 302 -22.21 21.78 14.80
N ALA A 303 -21.19 21.22 14.13
CA ALA A 303 -20.28 21.96 13.25
C ALA A 303 -21.00 22.73 12.12
N ASP A 304 -22.16 22.24 11.67
CA ASP A 304 -22.97 22.87 10.63
C ASP A 304 -23.65 24.17 11.13
N TYR A 305 -23.72 24.37 12.45
CA TYR A 305 -24.37 25.51 13.11
C TYR A 305 -23.38 26.46 13.82
N ILE A 306 -22.07 26.27 13.62
CA ILE A 306 -21.06 27.19 14.19
C ILE A 306 -20.98 28.45 13.34
N ASP A 307 -21.54 29.54 13.85
CA ASP A 307 -21.54 30.86 13.24
C ASP A 307 -21.36 31.92 14.33
N PRO A 308 -20.42 32.90 14.19
CA PRO A 308 -20.26 33.97 15.17
C PRO A 308 -21.54 34.80 15.40
N GLU A 309 -22.46 34.85 14.44
CA GLU A 309 -23.68 35.66 14.48
C GLU A 309 -24.97 34.81 14.64
N ILE A 310 -24.85 33.60 15.21
CA ILE A 310 -25.99 32.65 15.30
C ILE A 310 -27.16 33.18 16.14
N PHE A 311 -26.89 33.97 17.18
CA PHE A 311 -27.93 34.49 18.08
C PHE A 311 -28.80 35.55 17.41
N ASP A 312 -28.23 36.41 16.57
CA ASP A 312 -28.99 37.43 15.84
C ASP A 312 -29.96 36.77 14.84
N LYS A 313 -29.49 35.72 14.14
CA LYS A 313 -30.32 34.92 13.23
C LYS A 313 -31.44 34.18 13.96
N LEU A 314 -31.18 33.74 15.19
CA LEU A 314 -32.20 33.09 16.01
C LEU A 314 -33.28 34.08 16.43
N GLU A 315 -32.90 35.29 16.83
CA GLU A 315 -33.85 36.35 17.21
C GLU A 315 -34.78 36.75 16.04
N GLU A 316 -34.25 36.82 14.82
CA GLU A 316 -35.06 37.05 13.61
C GLU A 316 -36.06 35.92 13.36
N LEU A 317 -35.63 34.67 13.52
CA LEU A 317 -36.49 33.50 13.32
C LEU A 317 -37.59 33.42 14.38
N GLU A 318 -37.28 33.76 15.63
CA GLU A 318 -38.25 33.81 16.72
C GLU A 318 -39.33 34.88 16.46
N LYS A 319 -38.94 36.08 15.99
CA LYS A 319 -39.90 37.12 15.57
C LYS A 319 -40.80 36.66 14.42
N ASP A 320 -40.23 35.93 13.45
CA ASP A 320 -41.00 35.35 12.34
C ASP A 320 -42.00 34.30 12.82
N GLU A 321 -41.64 33.47 13.81
CA GLU A 321 -42.56 32.50 14.43
C GLU A 321 -43.66 33.19 15.24
N GLU A 322 -43.35 34.24 15.99
CA GLU A 322 -44.36 35.04 16.70
C GLU A 322 -45.43 35.58 15.73
N ILE A 323 -45.00 36.12 14.58
CA ILE A 323 -45.92 36.59 13.53
C ILE A 323 -46.77 35.43 12.96
N ARG A 324 -46.20 34.23 12.80
CA ARG A 324 -46.94 33.04 12.32
C ARG A 324 -47.97 32.54 13.33
N GLU A 325 -47.66 32.62 14.61
CA GLU A 325 -48.60 32.27 15.68
C GLU A 325 -49.74 33.28 15.77
N GLU A 326 -49.45 34.59 15.73
CA GLU A 326 -50.46 35.66 15.76
C GLU A 326 -51.43 35.57 14.57
N THR A 327 -50.93 35.21 13.40
CA THR A 327 -51.74 35.00 12.19
C THR A 327 -52.57 33.71 12.23
N GLY A 328 -52.38 32.86 13.26
CA GLY A 328 -53.16 31.65 13.49
C GLY A 328 -52.80 30.48 12.55
N MET A 329 -51.60 30.48 11.94
CA MET A 329 -51.17 29.46 10.97
C MET A 329 -51.25 28.04 11.53
N TYR A 330 -50.87 27.86 12.80
CA TYR A 330 -50.84 26.56 13.47
C TYR A 330 -52.17 26.14 14.12
N VAL A 331 -53.21 26.98 14.04
CA VAL A 331 -54.53 26.63 14.56
C VAL A 331 -55.17 25.62 13.61
N VAL A 332 -55.11 24.33 13.96
CA VAL A 332 -55.82 23.28 13.22
C VAL A 332 -57.33 23.53 13.37
N PRO A 333 -58.07 23.83 12.29
CA PRO A 333 -59.50 24.09 12.41
C PRO A 333 -60.23 22.82 12.84
N LYS A 334 -60.93 22.87 13.97
CA LYS A 334 -61.83 21.80 14.39
C LYS A 334 -63.04 21.83 13.45
N ILE A 335 -63.14 20.81 12.60
CA ILE A 335 -64.32 20.56 11.79
C ILE A 335 -65.38 19.97 12.71
N GLU A 336 -66.32 20.80 13.14
CA GLU A 336 -67.54 20.32 13.79
C GLU A 336 -68.40 19.63 12.74
N LEU A 337 -68.69 18.35 12.97
CA LEU A 337 -69.50 17.56 12.05
C LEU A 337 -70.95 17.64 12.49
N ASP A 338 -71.81 18.11 11.59
CA ASP A 338 -73.25 18.09 11.78
C ASP A 338 -73.77 16.68 12.09
N GLU A 339 -74.89 16.58 12.81
CA GLU A 339 -75.50 15.32 13.21
C GLU A 339 -75.75 14.38 12.02
N THR A 340 -76.13 14.95 10.88
CA THR A 340 -76.34 14.25 9.60
C THR A 340 -75.05 13.59 9.09
N MET A 341 -73.92 14.30 9.17
CA MET A 341 -72.61 13.80 8.73
C MET A 341 -72.08 12.70 9.66
N LEU A 342 -72.36 12.80 10.96
CA LEU A 342 -72.06 11.75 11.94
C LEU A 342 -72.88 10.48 11.67
N GLU A 343 -74.17 10.63 11.35
CA GLU A 343 -75.04 9.51 11.00
C GLU A 343 -74.58 8.82 9.71
N ILE A 344 -74.26 9.59 8.67
CA ILE A 344 -73.68 9.08 7.42
C ILE A 344 -72.38 8.31 7.70
N LYS A 345 -71.49 8.83 8.56
CA LYS A 345 -70.24 8.16 8.93
C LYS A 345 -70.48 6.84 9.65
N ARG A 346 -71.43 6.79 10.60
CA ARG A 346 -71.80 5.57 11.34
C ARG A 346 -72.39 4.52 10.39
N LEU A 347 -73.33 4.93 9.53
CA LEU A 347 -73.97 4.07 8.54
C LEU A 347 -72.95 3.56 7.51
N ALA A 348 -72.05 4.42 7.03
CA ALA A 348 -70.97 4.02 6.13
C ALA A 348 -70.02 2.99 6.77
N LEU A 349 -69.72 3.12 8.06
CA LEU A 349 -68.94 2.13 8.82
C LEU A 349 -69.66 0.79 8.91
N GLN A 350 -70.95 0.78 9.24
CA GLN A 350 -71.76 -0.44 9.28
C GLN A 350 -71.81 -1.13 7.90
N ILE A 351 -72.00 -0.36 6.82
CA ILE A 351 -71.99 -0.88 5.44
C ILE A 351 -70.61 -1.46 5.11
N ARG A 352 -69.51 -0.77 5.43
CA ARG A 352 -68.16 -1.26 5.15
C ARG A 352 -67.87 -2.56 5.90
N ASN A 353 -68.22 -2.62 7.18
CA ASN A 353 -68.04 -3.81 8.01
C ASN A 353 -68.87 -4.97 7.48
N LYS A 354 -70.15 -4.76 7.15
CA LYS A 354 -71.00 -5.81 6.56
C LYS A 354 -70.48 -6.27 5.21
N LYS A 355 -70.00 -5.36 4.35
CA LYS A 355 -69.34 -5.70 3.06
C LYS A 355 -68.02 -6.46 3.25
N ALA A 356 -67.27 -6.20 4.32
CA ALA A 356 -66.06 -6.94 4.65
C ALA A 356 -66.41 -8.38 5.07
N ILE A 357 -67.37 -8.54 5.98
CA ILE A 357 -67.88 -9.85 6.42
C ILE A 357 -68.37 -10.67 5.22
N MET A 358 -69.18 -10.08 4.33
CA MET A 358 -69.64 -10.78 3.12
C MET A 358 -68.49 -11.21 2.19
N ARG A 359 -67.44 -10.37 2.06
CA ARG A 359 -66.26 -10.71 1.26
C ARG A 359 -65.48 -11.85 1.88
N ASP A 360 -65.32 -11.85 3.20
CA ASP A 360 -64.61 -12.90 3.92
C ASP A 360 -65.40 -14.22 3.89
N GLU A 361 -66.71 -14.20 4.11
CA GLU A 361 -67.59 -15.36 3.95
C GLU A 361 -67.54 -15.93 2.51
N SER A 362 -67.52 -15.05 1.50
CA SER A 362 -67.37 -15.46 0.10
C SER A 362 -66.02 -16.13 -0.17
N ARG A 363 -64.93 -15.60 0.40
CA ARG A 363 -63.59 -16.18 0.30
C ARG A 363 -63.53 -17.55 0.96
N VAL A 364 -64.06 -17.69 2.17
CA VAL A 364 -64.11 -18.97 2.89
C VAL A 364 -64.89 -20.02 2.08
N ASN A 365 -66.03 -19.64 1.50
CA ASN A 365 -66.82 -20.54 0.66
C ASN A 365 -66.09 -20.96 -0.64
N LYS A 366 -65.31 -20.07 -1.26
CA LYS A 366 -64.53 -20.35 -2.48
C LYS A 366 -63.20 -21.07 -2.21
N GLN A 367 -62.69 -21.06 -0.98
CA GLN A 367 -61.42 -21.69 -0.63
C GLN A 367 -61.48 -23.23 -0.76
N ASN A 368 -62.68 -23.81 -0.72
CA ASN A 368 -62.87 -25.24 -0.92
C ASN A 368 -62.79 -25.60 -2.41
N LYS A 369 -61.75 -26.35 -2.82
CA LYS A 369 -61.52 -26.76 -4.22
C LYS A 369 -62.49 -27.84 -4.74
N LYS A 370 -63.49 -28.23 -3.95
CA LYS A 370 -64.52 -29.21 -4.32
C LYS A 370 -65.64 -28.49 -5.11
N PRO A 371 -66.30 -29.16 -6.07
CA PRO A 371 -67.45 -28.56 -6.75
C PRO A 371 -68.51 -28.15 -5.74
N THR A 372 -69.06 -26.94 -5.90
CA THR A 372 -70.13 -26.42 -5.03
C THR A 372 -71.37 -27.29 -5.18
N MET A 373 -71.77 -27.97 -4.10
CA MET A 373 -72.94 -28.85 -4.11
C MET A 373 -74.22 -28.06 -4.43
N PRO A 374 -75.08 -28.54 -5.35
CA PRO A 374 -76.32 -27.85 -5.68
C PRO A 374 -77.23 -27.78 -4.47
N ARG A 375 -77.97 -26.66 -4.41
CA ARG A 375 -78.90 -26.34 -3.33
C ARG A 375 -80.00 -27.39 -3.11
N THR A 376 -80.28 -28.25 -4.08
CA THR A 376 -81.33 -29.28 -4.02
C THR A 376 -80.86 -30.63 -3.47
N THR A 377 -79.57 -30.79 -3.15
CA THR A 377 -79.02 -32.05 -2.65
C THR A 377 -79.44 -32.34 -1.21
N THR A 378 -79.64 -33.63 -0.87
CA THR A 378 -80.07 -34.08 0.46
C THR A 378 -79.15 -33.62 1.59
N ALA A 379 -77.83 -33.57 1.34
CA ALA A 379 -76.84 -33.05 2.29
C ALA A 379 -77.01 -31.54 2.56
N LYS A 380 -77.22 -30.72 1.52
CA LYS A 380 -77.48 -29.27 1.66
C LYS A 380 -78.89 -28.97 2.21
N GLY A 381 -79.85 -29.85 1.98
CA GLY A 381 -81.20 -29.75 2.54
C GLY A 381 -81.21 -29.89 4.07
N ARG A 382 -80.34 -30.73 4.63
CA ARG A 382 -80.17 -30.89 6.09
C ARG A 382 -79.54 -29.68 6.79
N GLU A 383 -78.73 -28.89 6.07
CA GLU A 383 -78.12 -27.65 6.60
C GLU A 383 -79.09 -26.46 6.60
N ARG A 384 -80.23 -26.54 5.92
CA ARG A 384 -81.27 -25.50 5.94
C ARG A 384 -82.26 -25.79 7.05
N SER A 385 -81.97 -25.30 8.25
CA SER A 385 -82.98 -25.23 9.29
C SER A 385 -83.96 -24.10 8.99
N VAL A 386 -85.25 -24.35 9.23
CA VAL A 386 -86.31 -23.33 9.15
C VAL A 386 -85.99 -22.15 10.07
N THR A 387 -85.37 -22.43 11.22
CA THR A 387 -84.93 -21.43 12.21
C THR A 387 -83.89 -20.45 11.65
N LYS A 388 -82.91 -20.91 10.87
CA LYS A 388 -81.85 -20.06 10.32
C LYS A 388 -82.38 -19.16 9.20
N LEU A 389 -83.31 -19.68 8.39
CA LEU A 389 -83.93 -18.90 7.32
C LEU A 389 -84.87 -17.83 7.88
N ARG A 390 -85.61 -18.14 8.96
CA ARG A 390 -86.46 -17.18 9.67
C ARG A 390 -85.64 -16.01 10.23
N SER A 391 -84.60 -16.31 11.00
CA SER A 391 -83.71 -15.28 11.56
C SER A 391 -83.10 -14.38 10.48
N GLN A 392 -82.70 -14.92 9.32
CA GLN A 392 -82.16 -14.11 8.23
C GLN A 392 -83.19 -13.18 7.58
N MET A 393 -84.47 -13.57 7.52
CA MET A 393 -85.55 -12.76 6.95
C MET A 393 -86.05 -11.70 7.93
N GLU A 394 -86.10 -12.03 9.23
CA GLU A 394 -86.38 -11.07 10.30
C GLU A 394 -85.27 -10.01 10.40
N ASP A 395 -83.99 -10.40 10.27
CA ASP A 395 -82.84 -9.46 10.19
C ASP A 395 -82.93 -8.51 8.97
N LEU A 396 -83.62 -8.93 7.91
CA LEU A 396 -83.88 -8.11 6.71
C LEU A 396 -85.17 -7.27 6.83
N GLY A 397 -85.89 -7.38 7.96
CA GLY A 397 -87.10 -6.61 8.27
C GLY A 397 -88.42 -7.23 7.79
N VAL A 398 -88.45 -8.53 7.48
CA VAL A 398 -89.67 -9.25 7.09
C VAL A 398 -90.30 -9.92 8.32
N ASP A 399 -91.60 -9.71 8.57
CA ASP A 399 -92.32 -10.35 9.66
C ASP A 399 -92.61 -11.83 9.36
N MET A 400 -92.13 -12.72 10.23
CA MET A 400 -92.23 -14.18 10.10
C MET A 400 -93.06 -14.84 11.23
N SER A 401 -93.77 -14.03 12.04
CA SER A 401 -94.53 -14.46 13.23
C SER A 401 -95.61 -15.54 12.99
N GLY A 402 -96.08 -15.72 11.74
CA GLY A 402 -97.09 -16.72 11.38
C GLY A 402 -96.57 -18.06 10.84
N THR A 403 -95.26 -18.30 10.84
CA THR A 403 -94.63 -19.43 10.09
C THR A 403 -94.18 -20.63 10.94
N ASP A 404 -94.50 -20.66 12.24
CA ASP A 404 -94.00 -21.66 13.21
C ASP A 404 -94.35 -23.12 12.88
N ASN A 405 -95.47 -23.36 12.19
CA ASN A 405 -95.93 -24.72 11.84
C ASN A 405 -95.51 -25.17 10.43
N ALA A 406 -94.74 -24.37 9.69
CA ALA A 406 -94.33 -24.69 8.33
C ALA A 406 -93.09 -25.62 8.30
N HIS A 407 -93.25 -26.88 8.70
CA HIS A 407 -92.21 -27.91 8.55
C HIS A 407 -92.28 -28.58 7.16
N PHE A 408 -91.38 -28.19 6.25
CA PHE A 408 -91.34 -28.69 4.85
C PHE A 408 -90.72 -30.09 4.64
N THR A 409 -90.65 -30.96 5.66
CA THR A 409 -90.14 -32.34 5.50
C THR A 409 -90.99 -33.37 6.23
N LYS A 410 -91.85 -34.10 5.50
CA LYS A 410 -92.50 -35.35 5.95
C LYS A 410 -91.45 -36.46 6.07
N THR A 411 -90.91 -36.68 7.25
CA THR A 411 -90.38 -38.00 7.66
C THR A 411 -90.36 -38.08 9.18
N ARG A 412 -91.26 -38.89 9.77
CA ARG A 412 -91.16 -39.38 11.16
C ARG A 412 -89.78 -40.00 11.35
N GLY A 413 -88.93 -39.39 12.17
CA GLY A 413 -87.63 -39.95 12.55
C GLY A 413 -87.83 -41.21 13.38
N ARG A 414 -87.57 -42.38 12.79
CA ARG A 414 -87.50 -43.67 13.50
C ARG A 414 -86.04 -43.85 13.94
N SER A 415 -85.71 -43.50 15.18
CA SER A 415 -84.37 -43.68 15.73
C SER A 415 -84.42 -44.19 17.18
N ARG A 416 -84.84 -45.45 17.33
CA ARG A 416 -84.47 -46.29 18.48
C ARG A 416 -84.02 -47.64 17.92
N SER A 417 -82.72 -47.88 17.92
CA SER A 417 -82.12 -49.17 17.57
C SER A 417 -82.07 -50.06 18.81
N ALA A 418 -82.63 -51.28 18.72
CA ALA A 418 -82.45 -52.33 19.70
C ALA A 418 -81.19 -53.15 19.33
N GLY A 419 -80.06 -52.86 19.98
CA GLY A 419 -78.79 -53.60 19.82
C GLY A 419 -77.54 -52.70 19.91
N PRO A 420 -76.41 -53.17 20.47
CA PRO A 420 -75.18 -52.39 20.56
C PRO A 420 -74.48 -52.26 19.19
N PRO A 421 -73.96 -51.07 18.82
CA PRO A 421 -73.35 -50.84 17.51
C PRO A 421 -71.98 -51.52 17.36
N VAL A 422 -71.83 -52.29 16.28
CA VAL A 422 -70.60 -52.96 15.86
C VAL A 422 -69.63 -51.95 15.23
N LYS A 423 -68.39 -51.96 15.73
CA LYS A 423 -67.14 -51.38 15.17
C LYS A 423 -67.02 -49.84 15.05
N ARG A 424 -66.25 -49.31 16.02
CA ARG A 424 -65.40 -48.10 16.01
C ARG A 424 -66.10 -46.77 15.75
N MET A 425 -66.58 -46.18 16.85
CA MET A 425 -66.51 -44.74 17.06
C MET A 425 -65.05 -44.32 16.85
N ARG A 426 -64.78 -43.50 15.83
CA ARG A 426 -63.47 -42.83 15.71
C ARG A 426 -63.38 -41.85 16.87
N MET A 427 -62.68 -42.23 17.94
CA MET A 427 -61.99 -41.25 18.75
C MET A 427 -61.05 -40.48 17.82
N ASP A 428 -61.05 -39.15 17.92
CA ASP A 428 -59.97 -38.32 17.40
C ASP A 428 -58.72 -38.66 18.21
N THR A 429 -58.06 -39.76 17.85
CA THR A 429 -56.70 -40.02 18.30
C THR A 429 -55.83 -38.95 17.65
N SER A 430 -55.26 -38.11 18.51
CA SER A 430 -54.26 -37.10 18.22
C SER A 430 -53.04 -37.71 17.52
N GLU A 431 -53.10 -37.85 16.20
CA GLU A 431 -51.92 -37.93 15.36
C GLU A 431 -51.93 -36.69 14.46
N GLY A 432 -51.14 -35.71 14.90
CA GLY A 432 -50.95 -34.44 14.24
C GLY A 432 -50.64 -34.61 12.76
N ALA A 433 -51.37 -33.85 11.95
CA ALA A 433 -51.20 -33.76 10.52
C ALA A 433 -49.75 -33.40 10.16
N SER A 434 -48.97 -34.42 9.81
CA SER A 434 -47.69 -34.24 9.14
C SER A 434 -47.94 -33.73 7.72
N GLN A 435 -47.39 -32.54 7.44
CA GLN A 435 -47.36 -31.95 6.11
C GLN A 435 -46.47 -32.81 5.20
N SER A 436 -47.10 -33.72 4.47
CA SER A 436 -46.80 -34.17 3.09
C SER A 436 -47.33 -35.59 2.92
N ARG A 437 -48.57 -35.72 2.44
CA ARG A 437 -49.04 -37.00 1.91
C ARG A 437 -48.35 -37.25 0.59
N ASN A 438 -47.20 -37.93 0.61
CA ASN A 438 -46.79 -38.73 -0.53
C ASN A 438 -47.72 -39.94 -0.62
N ARG A 439 -48.40 -40.10 -1.76
CA ARG A 439 -48.97 -41.38 -2.16
C ARG A 439 -47.86 -42.44 -2.07
N SER A 440 -48.21 -43.68 -1.73
CA SER A 440 -47.27 -44.82 -1.68
C SER A 440 -46.43 -44.88 -2.96
N VAL A 441 -45.20 -44.37 -2.87
CA VAL A 441 -44.17 -44.53 -3.89
C VAL A 441 -43.27 -45.65 -3.42
N SER A 442 -42.92 -46.59 -4.29
CA SER A 442 -42.08 -47.75 -3.99
C SER A 442 -40.63 -47.41 -3.60
N ARG A 443 -40.25 -46.13 -3.55
CA ARG A 443 -38.90 -45.66 -3.19
C ARG A 443 -38.96 -44.62 -2.08
N THR A 444 -38.18 -44.85 -1.03
CA THR A 444 -37.95 -43.88 0.04
C THR A 444 -37.21 -42.64 -0.50
N PRO A 445 -37.57 -41.42 -0.08
CA PRO A 445 -36.86 -40.20 -0.46
C PRO A 445 -35.36 -40.24 -0.09
N ARG A 446 -34.50 -39.69 -0.95
CA ARG A 446 -33.04 -39.73 -0.78
C ARG A 446 -32.54 -39.05 0.52
N ASN A 447 -33.29 -38.08 1.03
CA ASN A 447 -33.03 -37.39 2.29
C ASN A 447 -33.47 -38.18 3.55
N GLU A 448 -34.16 -39.31 3.36
CA GLU A 448 -34.58 -40.25 4.41
C GLU A 448 -33.76 -41.54 4.39
N GLN A 449 -33.18 -41.88 3.24
CA GLN A 449 -32.29 -43.03 3.09
C GLN A 449 -30.99 -42.82 3.88
N GLY A 450 -30.76 -43.68 4.87
CA GLY A 450 -29.53 -43.68 5.69
C GLY A 450 -29.69 -43.07 7.09
N VAL A 451 -30.86 -42.53 7.45
CA VAL A 451 -31.12 -41.99 8.80
C VAL A 451 -32.21 -42.84 9.48
N LYS A 452 -31.85 -43.55 10.55
CA LYS A 452 -32.75 -44.49 11.24
C LYS A 452 -33.84 -43.82 12.08
N ASP A 453 -33.58 -42.64 12.62
CA ASP A 453 -34.44 -41.99 13.62
C ASP A 453 -34.99 -40.64 13.13
N VAL A 454 -36.26 -40.38 13.42
CA VAL A 454 -36.98 -39.16 13.06
C VAL A 454 -36.38 -37.93 13.78
N ALA A 455 -35.92 -38.11 15.02
CA ALA A 455 -35.24 -37.04 15.75
C ALA A 455 -33.92 -36.63 15.06
N MET A 456 -33.14 -37.63 14.63
CA MET A 456 -31.89 -37.40 13.90
C MET A 456 -32.13 -36.73 12.55
N ARG A 457 -33.21 -37.09 11.84
CA ARG A 457 -33.62 -36.46 10.58
C ARG A 457 -33.92 -34.97 10.75
N THR A 458 -34.71 -34.60 11.75
CA THR A 458 -35.03 -33.18 12.01
C THR A 458 -33.78 -32.39 12.40
N LYS A 459 -32.86 -33.00 13.16
CA LYS A 459 -31.56 -32.40 13.52
C LYS A 459 -30.68 -32.16 12.29
N LEU A 460 -30.54 -33.15 11.40
CA LEU A 460 -29.75 -33.02 10.16
C LEU A 460 -30.33 -31.97 9.21
N SER A 461 -31.66 -31.91 9.07
CA SER A 461 -32.34 -30.88 8.27
C SER A 461 -32.05 -29.47 8.78
N LYS A 462 -32.08 -29.26 10.11
CA LYS A 462 -31.73 -27.97 10.74
C LYS A 462 -30.25 -27.62 10.54
N ILE A 463 -29.34 -28.59 10.67
CA ILE A 463 -27.90 -28.38 10.47
C ILE A 463 -27.62 -27.99 9.01
N ALA A 464 -28.18 -28.71 8.04
CA ALA A 464 -28.03 -28.40 6.62
C ALA A 464 -28.58 -27.01 6.28
N HIS A 465 -29.77 -26.67 6.78
CA HIS A 465 -30.34 -25.33 6.59
C HIS A 465 -29.46 -24.24 7.21
N LYS A 466 -28.91 -24.46 8.42
CA LYS A 466 -28.04 -23.48 9.09
C LYS A 466 -26.71 -23.30 8.36
N ALA A 467 -26.09 -24.38 7.89
CA ALA A 467 -24.83 -24.34 7.15
C ALA A 467 -24.97 -23.59 5.81
N ILE A 468 -26.04 -23.88 5.05
CA ILE A 468 -26.30 -23.22 3.76
C ILE A 468 -26.73 -21.77 3.97
N SER A 469 -27.70 -21.51 4.86
CA SER A 469 -28.25 -20.15 5.06
C SER A 469 -27.21 -19.17 5.59
N ASN A 470 -26.31 -19.58 6.48
CA ASN A 470 -25.27 -18.69 7.00
C ASN A 470 -24.35 -18.18 5.88
N LYS A 471 -23.99 -19.05 4.94
CA LYS A 471 -23.11 -18.68 3.81
C LYS A 471 -23.86 -17.89 2.75
N VAL A 472 -25.06 -18.34 2.38
CA VAL A 472 -25.89 -17.74 1.33
C VAL A 472 -26.42 -16.37 1.76
N ARG A 473 -26.93 -16.23 2.99
CA ARG A 473 -27.48 -14.97 3.51
C ARG A 473 -26.40 -13.92 3.75
N LYS A 474 -25.23 -14.30 4.26
CA LYS A 474 -24.13 -13.35 4.52
C LYS A 474 -23.64 -12.66 3.25
N TYR A 475 -23.63 -13.38 2.13
CA TYR A 475 -23.11 -12.87 0.84
C TYR A 475 -24.22 -12.56 -0.18
N GLY A 476 -25.51 -12.68 0.20
CA GLY A 476 -26.64 -12.41 -0.69
C GLY A 476 -26.73 -13.32 -1.92
N LEU A 477 -26.26 -14.57 -1.82
CA LEU A 477 -26.22 -15.51 -2.95
C LEU A 477 -27.62 -16.05 -3.26
N LYS A 478 -27.87 -16.46 -4.51
CA LYS A 478 -29.16 -17.06 -4.91
C LYS A 478 -29.34 -18.51 -4.39
N GLY A 479 -28.25 -19.16 -4.02
CA GLY A 479 -28.21 -20.53 -3.49
C GLY A 479 -26.78 -21.04 -3.38
N GLU A 480 -26.60 -22.30 -2.99
CA GLU A 480 -25.26 -22.89 -2.83
C GLU A 480 -24.47 -23.04 -4.15
N ALA A 481 -25.17 -23.14 -5.27
CA ALA A 481 -24.58 -23.25 -6.59
C ALA A 481 -24.08 -21.92 -7.17
N ASP A 482 -24.47 -20.79 -6.57
CA ASP A 482 -24.13 -19.45 -7.04
C ASP A 482 -22.70 -19.08 -6.60
N ARG A 483 -21.76 -19.20 -7.55
CA ARG A 483 -20.33 -18.96 -7.36
C ARG A 483 -19.80 -17.89 -8.33
N PHE A 484 -20.68 -17.00 -8.81
CA PHE A 484 -20.30 -15.96 -9.75
C PHE A 484 -19.32 -14.96 -9.12
N ILE A 485 -18.18 -14.73 -9.78
CA ILE A 485 -17.18 -13.74 -9.36
C ILE A 485 -17.30 -12.53 -10.30
N GLY A 486 -17.93 -11.46 -9.80
CA GLY A 486 -18.04 -10.20 -10.54
C GLY A 486 -16.69 -9.48 -10.65
N THR A 487 -16.36 -8.97 -11.84
CA THR A 487 -15.18 -8.14 -12.07
C THR A 487 -15.39 -6.73 -11.50
N LYS A 488 -14.90 -6.49 -10.28
CA LYS A 488 -15.09 -5.22 -9.56
C LYS A 488 -14.48 -3.99 -10.25
N LYS A 489 -13.37 -4.17 -10.96
CA LYS A 489 -12.69 -3.09 -11.71
C LYS A 489 -12.54 -3.49 -13.18
N PRO A 490 -13.58 -3.30 -14.01
CA PRO A 490 -13.50 -3.60 -15.43
C PRO A 490 -12.44 -2.72 -16.09
N LYS A 491 -11.50 -3.33 -16.82
CA LYS A 491 -10.38 -2.61 -17.44
C LYS A 491 -10.83 -1.46 -18.34
N HIS A 492 -11.90 -1.65 -19.12
CA HIS A 492 -12.43 -0.62 -20.02
C HIS A 492 -12.97 0.62 -19.28
N LEU A 493 -13.25 0.54 -17.96
CA LEU A 493 -13.63 1.68 -17.12
C LEU A 493 -12.43 2.49 -16.63
N PHE A 494 -11.30 1.82 -16.34
CA PHE A 494 -10.19 2.40 -15.59
C PHE A 494 -8.88 2.52 -16.37
N ALA A 495 -8.82 1.99 -17.60
CA ALA A 495 -7.64 2.06 -18.45
C ALA A 495 -7.96 2.83 -19.75
N GLY A 496 -7.06 3.73 -20.11
CA GLY A 496 -7.21 4.64 -21.26
C GLY A 496 -7.60 6.05 -20.84
N LYS A 497 -7.22 7.05 -21.66
CA LYS A 497 -7.65 8.44 -21.53
C LYS A 497 -8.47 8.81 -22.76
N ARG A 498 -9.54 9.58 -22.58
CA ARG A 498 -10.36 10.08 -23.69
C ARG A 498 -9.54 11.09 -24.50
N GLY A 499 -9.19 10.74 -25.74
CA GLY A 499 -8.58 11.63 -26.71
C GLY A 499 -9.62 12.44 -27.50
N VAL A 500 -9.14 13.25 -28.45
CA VAL A 500 -10.01 13.98 -29.39
C VAL A 500 -10.36 13.03 -30.56
N GLY A 501 -11.64 12.70 -30.73
CA GLY A 501 -12.12 11.78 -31.76
C GLY A 501 -13.24 10.86 -31.28
N LYS A 502 -13.33 9.64 -31.86
CA LYS A 502 -14.32 8.62 -31.48
C LYS A 502 -14.11 8.18 -30.02
N THR A 503 -15.20 8.11 -29.28
CA THR A 503 -15.20 7.69 -27.86
C THR A 503 -15.65 6.25 -27.72
N ASP A 504 -15.10 5.55 -26.73
CA ASP A 504 -15.40 4.13 -26.44
C ASP A 504 -16.80 3.92 -25.84
N ARG A 505 -17.48 5.00 -25.44
CA ARG A 505 -18.85 5.00 -24.95
C ARG A 505 -19.63 6.13 -25.61
N ARG A 506 -20.91 5.88 -25.82
CA ARG A 506 -21.86 6.82 -26.40
C ARG A 506 -22.10 8.02 -25.51
#